data_AF-A0A3M8DIY8-F1
#
_entry.id   AF-A0A3M8DIY8-F1
#
_cell.length_a   1.000
_cell.length_b   1.000
_cell.length_c   1.000
_cell.angle_alpha   90.00
_cell.angle_beta   90.00
_cell.angle_gamma   90.00
#
_symmetry.space_group_name_H-M   'P 1'
#
loop_
_entity.id
_entity.type
_entity.pdbx_description
1 polymer ?
#
loop_
_entity_poly.entity_id
_entity_poly.type
_entity_poly.pdbx_seq_one_letter_code
_entity_poly.pdbx_strand_id
1 'polypeptide(L)'
;MVDSTTRTLRVLAGHAFVLTLDANPTTGYQWMLSNPLDGRFLTLLSNEFIPPASSGLIGQGGHQQLTFQPLRPGMTSIALKYCRPWDDSDCAHFSFTIVQISG
;
A
#
# COMPACT_ATOMS: atom_id res chain seq x y z
N MET A 1 18.00 -15.13 1.42
CA MET A 1 17.56 -14.76 0.06
C MET A 1 16.50 -13.69 0.23
N VAL A 2 16.87 -12.41 0.27
CA VAL A 2 15.89 -11.33 0.45
C VAL A 2 15.52 -10.88 -0.97
N ASP A 3 14.40 -11.38 -1.49
CA ASP A 3 13.81 -10.81 -2.70
C ASP A 3 13.18 -9.48 -2.32
N SER A 4 13.98 -8.43 -2.25
CA SER A 4 13.50 -7.06 -2.09
C SER A 4 13.20 -6.51 -3.47
N THR A 5 12.12 -6.97 -4.10
CA THR A 5 11.67 -6.43 -5.39
C THR A 5 11.23 -4.98 -5.20
N THR A 6 12.16 -4.04 -5.37
CA THR A 6 11.84 -2.62 -5.35
C THR A 6 11.02 -2.30 -6.59
N ARG A 7 9.75 -1.91 -6.39
CA ARG A 7 8.86 -1.56 -7.49
C ARG A 7 8.99 -0.08 -7.81
N THR A 8 9.18 0.25 -9.09
CA THR A 8 9.08 1.64 -9.56
C THR A 8 7.72 1.84 -10.23
N LEU A 9 7.00 2.85 -9.78
CA LEU A 9 5.71 3.26 -10.34
C LEU A 9 5.85 4.66 -10.95
N ARG A 10 5.33 4.82 -12.17
CA ARG A 10 5.27 6.11 -12.85
C ARG A 10 3.83 6.61 -12.86
N VAL A 11 3.63 7.83 -12.41
CA VAL A 11 2.29 8.44 -12.22
C VAL A 11 2.32 9.90 -12.66
N LEU A 12 1.13 10.48 -12.85
CA LEU A 12 0.98 11.89 -13.23
C LEU A 12 0.55 12.72 -12.01
N ALA A 13 1.10 13.92 -11.89
CA ALA A 13 0.63 14.92 -10.95
C ALA A 13 -0.88 15.16 -11.15
N GLY A 14 -1.63 15.32 -10.06
CA GLY A 14 -3.07 15.52 -10.10
C GLY A 14 -3.90 14.25 -10.35
N HIS A 15 -3.30 13.13 -10.77
CA HIS A 15 -4.03 11.89 -11.07
C HIS A 15 -3.84 10.85 -9.96
N ALA A 16 -4.90 10.56 -9.21
CA ALA A 16 -4.85 9.56 -8.16
C ALA A 16 -4.53 8.17 -8.74
N PHE A 17 -3.82 7.35 -7.95
CA PHE A 17 -3.53 5.97 -8.28
C PHE A 17 -3.77 5.05 -7.07
N VAL A 18 -3.98 3.77 -7.33
CA VAL A 18 -4.27 2.76 -6.31
C VAL A 18 -3.16 1.72 -6.27
N LEU A 19 -2.66 1.43 -5.07
CA LEU A 19 -1.88 0.22 -4.80
C LEU A 19 -2.80 -0.85 -4.23
N THR A 20 -2.91 -1.96 -4.93
CA THR A 20 -3.66 -3.15 -4.50
C THR A 20 -2.66 -4.19 -4.00
N LEU A 21 -2.80 -4.60 -2.75
CA LEU A 21 -1.96 -5.60 -2.10
C LEU A 21 -2.82 -6.72 -1.53
N ASP A 22 -2.34 -7.95 -1.59
CA ASP A 22 -3.05 -9.08 -0.99
C ASP A 22 -3.19 -8.90 0.53
N ALA A 23 -4.37 -9.19 1.07
CA ALA A 23 -4.66 -9.04 2.48
C ALA A 23 -5.67 -10.11 2.94
N ASN A 24 -5.48 -10.65 4.13
CA ASN A 24 -6.45 -11.55 4.76
C ASN A 24 -6.92 -10.99 6.11
N PRO A 25 -8.10 -10.36 6.18
CA PRO A 25 -8.56 -9.67 7.38
C PRO A 25 -8.84 -10.64 8.53
N THR A 26 -9.07 -11.93 8.26
CA THR A 26 -9.31 -12.96 9.28
C THR A 26 -8.11 -13.21 10.19
N THR A 27 -6.91 -12.79 9.77
CA THR A 27 -5.66 -12.97 10.52
C THR A 27 -5.34 -11.82 11.47
N GLY A 28 -6.09 -10.70 11.37
CA GLY A 28 -5.85 -9.46 12.10
C GLY A 28 -4.76 -8.55 11.51
N TYR A 29 -4.09 -8.96 10.43
CA TYR A 29 -3.07 -8.17 9.77
C TYR A 29 -3.67 -7.16 8.77
N GLN A 30 -3.06 -5.99 8.68
CA GLN A 30 -3.40 -4.95 7.71
C GLN A 30 -2.16 -4.23 7.16
N TRP A 31 -2.25 -3.73 5.94
CA TRP A 31 -1.22 -2.89 5.33
C TRP A 31 -1.30 -1.47 5.89
N MET A 32 -0.16 -0.97 6.37
CA MET A 32 -0.05 0.36 6.96
C MET A 32 1.20 1.04 6.43
N LEU A 33 1.22 2.37 6.44
CA LEU A 33 2.45 3.12 6.21
C LEU A 33 3.49 2.75 7.28
N SER A 34 4.65 2.28 6.82
CA SER A 34 5.79 2.01 7.69
C SER A 34 6.49 3.31 8.10
N ASN A 35 6.41 4.33 7.24
CA ASN A 35 6.95 5.66 7.47
C ASN A 35 5.96 6.71 6.95
N PRO A 36 5.94 7.92 7.52
CA PRO A 36 5.16 9.03 6.98
C PRO A 36 5.53 9.31 5.52
N LEU A 37 4.53 9.64 4.70
CA LEU A 37 4.74 10.08 3.33
C LEU A 37 5.43 11.45 3.29
N ASP A 38 6.21 11.72 2.24
CA ASP A 38 6.58 13.09 1.90
C ASP A 38 5.37 13.84 1.34
N GLY A 39 4.65 14.53 2.24
CA GLY A 39 3.43 15.28 1.94
C GLY A 39 3.61 16.44 0.94
N ARG A 40 4.85 16.75 0.52
CA ARG A 40 5.08 17.69 -0.58
C ARG A 40 4.82 17.07 -1.94
N PHE A 41 4.88 15.73 -2.04
CA PHE A 41 4.77 15.00 -3.31
C PHE A 41 3.55 14.09 -3.35
N LEU A 42 3.14 13.53 -2.21
CA LEU A 42 2.14 12.48 -2.18
C LEU A 42 1.28 12.53 -0.91
N THR A 43 -0.03 12.37 -1.09
CA THR A 43 -1.00 12.23 0.01
C THR A 43 -1.70 10.89 -0.09
N LEU A 44 -1.93 10.21 1.03
CA LEU A 44 -2.82 9.05 1.10
C LEU A 44 -4.27 9.54 1.21
N LEU A 45 -5.13 9.15 0.28
CA LEU A 45 -6.54 9.51 0.26
C LEU A 45 -7.41 8.48 1.00
N SER A 46 -7.17 7.20 0.78
CA SER A 46 -7.92 6.11 1.44
C SER A 46 -7.10 4.86 1.62
N ASN A 47 -7.50 4.02 2.59
CA ASN A 47 -6.92 2.73 2.87
C ASN A 47 -8.04 1.75 3.24
N GLU A 48 -8.44 0.89 2.31
CA GLU A 48 -9.67 0.11 2.42
C GLU A 48 -9.44 -1.37 2.11
N PHE A 49 -10.09 -2.26 2.88
CA PHE A 49 -10.11 -3.68 2.56
C PHE A 49 -11.24 -3.98 1.56
N ILE A 50 -10.89 -4.70 0.49
CA ILE A 50 -11.79 -5.14 -0.56
C ILE A 50 -11.92 -6.67 -0.48
N PRO A 51 -13.12 -7.21 -0.19
CA PRO A 51 -13.34 -8.65 -0.14
C PRO A 51 -13.15 -9.31 -1.53
N PRO A 52 -12.82 -10.61 -1.59
CA PRO A 52 -12.72 -11.33 -2.84
C PRO A 52 -14.07 -11.36 -3.58
N ALA A 53 -14.03 -11.30 -4.91
CA ALA A 53 -15.23 -11.25 -5.75
C ALA A 53 -16.11 -12.51 -5.64
N SER A 54 -15.54 -13.65 -5.26
CA SER A 54 -16.27 -14.89 -5.00
C SER A 54 -16.57 -15.04 -3.51
N SER A 55 -17.82 -14.80 -3.12
CA SER A 55 -18.31 -14.76 -1.72
C SER A 55 -18.48 -16.13 -1.03
N GLY A 56 -17.93 -17.21 -1.59
CA GLY A 56 -18.33 -18.58 -1.23
C GLY A 56 -17.52 -19.28 -0.13
N LEU A 57 -16.35 -18.79 0.24
CA LEU A 57 -15.45 -19.50 1.18
C LEU A 57 -15.00 -18.60 2.33
N ILE A 58 -15.39 -18.97 3.55
CA ILE A 58 -14.90 -18.37 4.80
C ILE A 58 -13.37 -18.56 4.85
N GLY A 59 -12.63 -17.47 5.00
CA GLY A 59 -11.16 -17.48 5.09
C GLY A 59 -10.39 -17.16 3.80
N GLN A 60 -11.06 -16.88 2.68
CA GLN A 60 -10.36 -16.36 1.50
C GLN A 60 -9.77 -14.98 1.81
N GLY A 61 -8.51 -14.79 1.43
CA GLY A 61 -7.89 -13.48 1.34
C GLY A 61 -8.62 -12.62 0.30
N GLY A 62 -8.66 -11.31 0.56
CA GLY A 62 -9.02 -10.29 -0.42
C GLY A 62 -7.81 -9.42 -0.72
N HIS A 63 -8.07 -8.12 -0.92
CA HIS A 63 -7.02 -7.15 -1.13
C HIS A 63 -7.22 -5.93 -0.24
N GLN A 64 -6.14 -5.22 0.04
CA GLN A 64 -6.19 -3.89 0.60
C GLN A 64 -5.80 -2.89 -0.49
N GLN A 65 -6.63 -1.88 -0.68
CA GLN A 65 -6.42 -0.80 -1.65
C GLN A 65 -6.04 0.48 -0.93
N LEU A 66 -4.86 1.00 -1.28
CA LEU A 66 -4.37 2.29 -0.80
C LEU A 66 -4.39 3.28 -1.97
N THR A 67 -5.22 4.32 -1.85
CA THR A 67 -5.36 5.35 -2.89
C THR A 67 -4.48 6.53 -2.55
N PHE A 68 -3.64 6.96 -3.49
CA PHE A 68 -2.72 8.07 -3.31
C PHE A 68 -2.96 9.18 -4.33
N GLN A 69 -2.76 10.42 -3.91
CA GLN A 69 -2.79 11.62 -4.74
C GLN A 69 -1.38 12.17 -4.94
N PRO A 70 -0.81 12.06 -6.15
CA PRO A 70 0.38 12.81 -6.55
C PRO A 70 0.07 14.30 -6.62
N LEU A 71 0.90 15.11 -5.99
CA LEU A 71 0.69 16.56 -5.87
C LEU A 71 1.51 17.36 -6.88
N ARG A 72 2.76 16.97 -7.12
CA ARG A 72 3.68 17.70 -8.00
C ARG A 72 4.75 16.78 -8.60
N PRO A 73 5.33 17.14 -9.76
CA PRO A 73 6.41 16.37 -10.37
C PRO A 73 7.61 16.18 -9.43
N GLY A 74 8.27 15.04 -9.52
CA GLY A 74 9.40 14.68 -8.69
C GLY A 74 9.50 13.19 -8.44
N MET A 75 10.19 12.82 -7.37
CA MET A 75 10.35 11.42 -6.96
C MET A 75 10.16 11.32 -5.45
N THR A 76 9.41 10.31 -5.01
CA THR A 76 9.19 9.98 -3.60
C THR A 76 9.09 8.46 -3.44
N SER A 77 8.86 7.98 -2.23
CA SER A 77 8.68 6.56 -1.95
C SER A 77 7.47 6.29 -1.05
N ILE A 78 6.95 5.07 -1.15
CA ILE A 78 5.92 4.52 -0.28
C ILE A 78 6.53 3.26 0.36
N ALA A 79 6.58 3.25 1.69
CA ALA A 79 6.96 2.09 2.48
C ALA A 79 5.73 1.58 3.24
N LEU A 80 5.35 0.32 3.03
CA LEU A 80 4.21 -0.32 3.67
C LEU A 80 4.67 -1.55 4.47
N LYS A 81 4.00 -1.78 5.60
CA LYS A 81 4.18 -2.94 6.47
C LYS A 81 2.84 -3.66 6.64
N TYR A 82 2.84 -4.98 6.59
CA TYR A 82 1.68 -5.83 6.86
C TYR A 82 1.81 -6.42 8.26
N CYS A 83 1.13 -5.81 9.23
CA CYS A 83 1.27 -6.13 10.66
C CYS A 83 -0.09 -6.09 11.35
N ARG A 84 -0.14 -6.59 12.58
CA ARG A 84 -1.29 -6.38 13.47
C ARG A 84 -1.21 -4.97 14.07
N PRO A 85 -2.27 -4.14 14.01
CA PRO A 85 -2.23 -2.75 14.50
C PRO A 85 -1.91 -2.61 15.98
N TRP A 86 -2.24 -3.64 16.76
CA TRP A 86 -2.02 -3.68 18.20
C TRP A 86 -0.69 -4.33 18.59
N ASP A 87 0.06 -4.85 17.61
CA ASP A 87 1.34 -5.53 17.85
C ASP A 87 2.31 -5.28 16.69
N ASP A 88 3.07 -4.18 16.83
CA ASP A 88 4.08 -3.76 15.86
C ASP A 88 5.34 -4.64 15.86
N SER A 89 5.43 -5.63 16.75
CA SER A 89 6.55 -6.58 16.78
C SER A 89 6.39 -7.76 15.80
N ASP A 90 5.17 -7.96 15.28
CA ASP A 90 4.79 -9.06 14.39
C ASP A 90 4.33 -8.53 13.02
N CYS A 91 5.30 -8.37 12.12
CA CYS A 91 5.08 -7.94 10.74
C CYS A 91 5.44 -9.05 9.76
N ALA A 92 4.45 -9.49 8.98
CA ALA A 92 4.61 -10.62 8.05
C ALA A 92 5.24 -10.21 6.71
N HIS A 93 4.95 -9.00 6.23
CA HIS A 93 5.43 -8.52 4.93
C HIS A 93 5.77 -7.02 4.94
N PHE A 94 6.68 -6.64 4.03
CA PHE A 94 7.02 -5.25 3.75
C PHE A 94 6.96 -5.01 2.23
N SER A 95 6.55 -3.82 1.83
CA SER A 95 6.50 -3.40 0.43
C SER A 95 7.12 -2.02 0.29
N PHE A 96 8.02 -1.87 -0.66
CA PHE A 96 8.70 -0.61 -0.95
C PHE A 96 8.53 -0.23 -2.42
N THR A 97 7.93 0.93 -2.66
CA THR A 97 7.64 1.45 -4.00
C THR A 97 8.29 2.81 -4.17
N ILE A 98 9.10 2.97 -5.22
CA ILE A 98 9.55 4.28 -5.71
C ILE A 98 8.47 4.85 -6.62
N VAL A 99 8.05 6.09 -6.37
CA VAL A 99 7.05 6.79 -7.16
C VAL A 99 7.73 7.92 -7.93
N GLN A 100 7.76 7.80 -9.25
CA GLN A 100 8.19 8.86 -10.16
C GLN A 100 6.93 9.60 -10.63
N ILE A 101 6.84 10.89 -10.31
CA ILE A 101 5.69 11.74 -10.65
C ILE A 101 6.11 12.65 -11.81
N SER A 102 5.46 12.50 -12.95
CA SER A 102 5.57 13.44 -14.08
C SER A 102 4.48 14.50 -14.02
N GLY A 103 4.69 15.62 -14.73
CA GLY A 103 3.71 16.71 -14.86
C GLY A 103 2.62 16.42 -15.88
#